data_AF-A0A2L1UQR0-F1
#
_entry.id   AF-A0A2L1UQR0-F1
#
_cell.length_a   1.000
_cell.length_b   1.000
_cell.length_c   1.000
_cell.angle_alpha   90.00
_cell.angle_beta   90.00
_cell.angle_gamma   90.00
#
_symmetry.space_group_name_H-M   'P 1'
#
loop_
_entity.id
_entity.type
_entity.pdbx_description
1 polymer ?
#
loop_
_entity_poly.entity_id
_entity_poly.type
_entity_poly.pdbx_seq_one_letter_code
_entity_poly.pdbx_strand_id
1 'polypeptide(L)'
;MNKGCSFLLLSAIALVCWGGHYIYYMLNHGELANKPIYAAMQGVELTYRDKNKNKSRELIYLKKYIYGKYDLLGIRIKSNQFPYFWIITNVHISDDSIPEGIYMLSSSDNLILKCTDLYEIERNEGFDKVVEYYLNSKCTR
;
A
#
# COMPACT_ATOMS: atom_id res chain seq x y z
N MET A 1 -20.10 -35.16 -40.95
CA MET A 1 -19.88 -34.20 -39.85
C MET A 1 -18.78 -33.23 -40.25
N ASN A 2 -19.12 -31.94 -40.33
CA ASN A 2 -18.27 -30.91 -40.94
C ASN A 2 -17.14 -30.51 -39.98
N LYS A 3 -15.91 -30.96 -40.26
CA LYS A 3 -14.72 -30.74 -39.42
C LYS A 3 -14.44 -29.25 -39.14
N GLY A 4 -14.88 -28.35 -40.03
CA GLY A 4 -14.74 -26.91 -39.86
C GLY A 4 -15.58 -26.32 -38.72
N CYS A 5 -16.72 -26.93 -38.38
CA CYS A 5 -17.58 -26.44 -37.30
C CYS A 5 -16.96 -26.72 -35.92
N SER A 6 -16.32 -27.89 -35.75
CA SER A 6 -15.58 -28.22 -34.52
C SER A 6 -14.34 -27.34 -34.32
N PHE A 7 -13.63 -26.99 -35.40
CA PHE A 7 -12.42 -26.17 -35.29
C PHE A 7 -12.74 -24.72 -34.88
N LEU A 8 -13.81 -24.14 -35.45
CA LEU A 8 -14.29 -22.81 -35.06
C LEU A 8 -14.72 -22.78 -33.59
N LEU A 9 -15.45 -23.80 -33.12
CA LEU A 9 -15.89 -23.88 -31.73
C LEU A 9 -14.71 -23.95 -30.75
N LEU A 10 -13.70 -24.78 -31.06
CA LEU A 10 -12.49 -24.90 -30.24
C LEU A 10 -11.68 -23.60 -30.21
N SER A 11 -11.57 -22.91 -31.34
CA SER A 11 -10.86 -21.61 -31.40
C SER A 11 -11.57 -20.52 -30.58
N ALA A 12 -12.91 -20.51 -30.60
CA ALA A 12 -13.71 -19.57 -29.81
C ALA A 12 -13.55 -19.83 -28.29
N ILE A 13 -13.55 -21.09 -27.87
CA ILE A 13 -13.32 -21.47 -26.47
C ILE A 13 -11.92 -21.06 -26.02
N ALA A 14 -10.90 -21.33 -26.85
CA ALA A 14 -9.51 -20.96 -26.54
C ALA A 14 -9.34 -19.43 -26.38
N LEU A 15 -10.00 -18.64 -27.25
CA LEU A 15 -10.01 -17.17 -27.15
C LEU A 15 -10.68 -16.67 -25.87
N VAL A 16 -11.81 -17.26 -25.48
CA VAL A 16 -12.51 -16.89 -24.23
C VAL A 16 -11.67 -17.26 -23.00
N CYS A 17 -11.07 -18.45 -22.98
CA CYS A 17 -10.20 -18.87 -21.87
C CYS A 17 -8.96 -17.98 -21.75
N TRP A 18 -8.31 -17.66 -22.87
CA TRP A 18 -7.12 -16.81 -22.86
C TRP A 18 -7.47 -15.36 -22.48
N GLY A 19 -8.53 -14.79 -23.07
CA GLY A 19 -9.02 -13.46 -22.71
C GLY A 19 -9.43 -13.36 -21.24
N GLY A 20 -10.14 -14.36 -20.73
CA GLY A 20 -10.52 -14.45 -19.32
C GLY A 20 -9.32 -14.53 -18.38
N HIS A 21 -8.31 -15.34 -18.73
CA HIS A 21 -7.08 -15.44 -17.95
C HIS A 21 -6.29 -14.11 -17.95
N TYR A 22 -6.20 -13.44 -19.11
CA TYR A 22 -5.53 -12.14 -19.21
C TYR A 22 -6.23 -11.05 -18.38
N ILE A 23 -7.56 -10.99 -18.41
CA ILE A 23 -8.33 -10.05 -17.60
C ILE A 23 -8.17 -10.37 -16.11
N TYR A 24 -8.26 -11.65 -15.73
CA TYR A 24 -8.02 -12.09 -14.35
C TYR A 24 -6.61 -11.72 -13.87
N TYR A 25 -5.61 -11.91 -14.72
CA TYR A 25 -4.23 -11.53 -14.43
C TYR A 25 -4.12 -10.03 -14.24
N MET A 26 -4.64 -9.20 -15.15
CA MET A 26 -4.59 -7.74 -15.05
C MET A 26 -5.35 -7.15 -13.85
N LEU A 27 -6.39 -7.83 -13.37
CA LEU A 27 -7.15 -7.39 -12.20
C LEU A 27 -6.48 -7.80 -10.88
N ASN A 28 -5.78 -8.93 -10.85
CA ASN A 28 -5.17 -9.46 -9.64
C ASN A 28 -3.64 -9.25 -9.57
N HIS A 29 -3.00 -8.85 -10.67
CA HIS A 29 -1.56 -8.65 -10.81
C HIS A 29 -1.29 -7.36 -11.59
N GLY A 30 -0.32 -6.56 -11.13
CA GLY A 30 0.07 -5.27 -11.73
C GLY A 30 -0.42 -4.03 -10.97
N GLU A 31 -0.13 -2.82 -11.48
CA GLU A 31 -0.44 -1.54 -10.81
C GLU A 31 -1.92 -1.36 -10.40
N LEU A 32 -2.84 -2.03 -11.11
CA LEU A 32 -4.28 -2.05 -10.81
C LEU A 32 -4.62 -2.86 -9.54
N ALA A 33 -3.87 -3.93 -9.24
CA ALA A 33 -4.09 -4.77 -8.06
C ALA A 33 -3.75 -4.03 -6.76
N ASN A 34 -2.87 -3.03 -6.83
CA ASN A 34 -2.49 -2.19 -5.69
C ASN A 34 -3.46 -1.02 -5.44
N LYS A 35 -4.32 -0.68 -6.42
CA LYS A 35 -5.30 0.42 -6.31
C LYS A 35 -6.20 0.36 -5.07
N PRO A 36 -6.71 -0.81 -4.61
CA PRO A 36 -7.52 -0.89 -3.41
C PRO A 36 -6.76 -0.44 -2.16
N ILE A 37 -5.48 -0.82 -2.02
CA ILE A 37 -4.63 -0.41 -0.88
C ILE A 37 -4.45 1.12 -0.89
N TYR A 38 -4.12 1.71 -2.05
CA TYR A 38 -4.00 3.16 -2.18
C TYR A 38 -5.32 3.88 -1.88
N ALA A 39 -6.45 3.38 -2.38
CA ALA A 39 -7.76 3.95 -2.10
C ALA A 39 -8.11 3.86 -0.59
N ALA A 40 -7.76 2.75 0.07
CA ALA A 40 -7.94 2.62 1.51
C ALA A 40 -7.06 3.62 2.28
N MET A 41 -5.79 3.77 1.90
CA MET A 41 -4.88 4.77 2.46
C MET A 41 -5.38 6.21 2.27
N GLN A 42 -5.96 6.53 1.10
CA GLN A 42 -6.62 7.81 0.85
C GLN A 42 -7.78 8.03 1.83
N GLY A 43 -8.62 7.02 2.05
CA GLY A 43 -9.71 7.09 3.04
C GLY A 43 -9.20 7.35 4.46
N VAL A 44 -8.06 6.76 4.83
CA VAL A 44 -7.41 7.03 6.13
C VAL A 44 -6.94 8.49 6.19
N GLU A 45 -6.28 8.98 5.15
CA GLU A 45 -5.81 10.36 5.08
C GLU A 45 -6.95 11.35 5.27
N LEU A 46 -8.06 11.17 4.54
CA LEU A 46 -9.25 12.01 4.67
C LEU A 46 -9.76 12.04 6.12
N THR A 47 -9.87 10.86 6.73
CA THR A 47 -10.37 10.71 8.11
C THR A 47 -9.48 11.43 9.12
N TYR A 48 -8.16 11.26 9.00
CA TYR A 48 -7.20 11.78 9.97
C TYR A 48 -6.82 13.24 9.73
N ARG A 49 -6.90 13.72 8.49
CA ARG A 49 -6.77 15.13 8.15
C ARG A 49 -7.79 15.97 8.91
N ASP A 50 -9.04 15.55 8.89
CA ASP A 50 -10.12 16.30 9.51
C ASP A 50 -10.10 16.16 11.05
N LYS A 51 -9.85 14.94 11.53
CA LYS A 51 -9.80 14.64 12.98
C LYS A 51 -8.66 15.34 13.71
N ASN A 52 -7.53 15.54 13.05
CA ASN A 52 -6.32 16.12 13.64
C ASN A 52 -6.03 17.55 13.17
N LYS A 53 -6.98 18.20 12.48
CA LYS A 53 -6.85 19.61 12.05
C LYS A 53 -6.41 20.55 13.18
N ASN A 54 -6.82 20.25 14.42
CA ASN A 54 -6.49 21.00 15.64
C ASN A 54 -5.57 20.25 16.62
N LYS A 55 -5.13 19.02 16.32
CA LYS A 55 -4.30 18.20 17.20
C LYS A 55 -3.04 17.77 16.48
N SER A 56 -1.90 18.36 16.82
CA SER A 56 -0.62 18.01 16.22
C SER A 56 -0.02 16.77 16.85
N ARG A 57 -0.51 15.58 16.47
CA ARG A 57 0.25 14.34 16.70
C ARG A 57 1.31 14.22 15.62
N GLU A 58 2.57 14.10 16.03
CA GLU A 58 3.73 13.93 15.13
C GLU A 58 3.67 12.56 14.43
N LEU A 59 3.24 11.52 15.15
CA LEU A 59 3.15 10.15 14.66
C LEU A 59 1.82 9.48 15.01
N ILE A 60 1.37 8.59 14.14
CA ILE A 60 0.15 7.79 14.30
C ILE A 60 0.45 6.37 13.85
N TYR A 61 0.36 5.41 14.76
CA TYR A 61 0.49 3.99 14.41
C TYR A 61 -0.87 3.29 14.50
N LEU A 62 -1.29 2.64 13.42
CA LEU A 62 -2.57 1.93 13.30
C LEU A 62 -2.32 0.46 12.96
N LYS A 63 -2.57 -0.43 13.91
CA LYS A 63 -2.44 -1.88 13.71
C LYS A 63 -3.59 -2.47 12.92
N LYS A 64 -3.29 -3.37 11.99
CA LYS A 64 -4.23 -4.17 11.19
C LYS A 64 -5.37 -3.33 10.63
N TYR A 65 -5.06 -2.10 10.23
CA TYR A 65 -6.07 -1.10 9.91
C TYR A 65 -6.63 -1.28 8.51
N ILE A 66 -5.76 -1.54 7.54
CA ILE A 66 -6.16 -1.77 6.15
C ILE A 66 -6.54 -3.25 6.01
N TYR A 67 -7.84 -3.49 5.76
CA TYR A 67 -8.43 -4.82 5.56
C TYR A 67 -8.17 -5.83 6.69
N GLY A 68 -7.86 -5.37 7.92
CA GLY A 68 -7.51 -6.27 9.02
C GLY A 68 -6.13 -6.91 8.92
N LYS A 69 -5.31 -6.50 7.95
CA LYS A 69 -4.03 -7.15 7.60
C LYS A 69 -2.82 -6.24 7.73
N TYR A 70 -2.91 -5.01 7.20
CA TYR A 70 -1.76 -4.12 7.14
C TYR A 70 -1.75 -3.08 8.26
N ASP A 71 -0.56 -2.91 8.82
CA ASP A 71 -0.23 -1.88 9.79
C ASP A 71 0.16 -0.60 9.04
N LEU A 72 -0.29 0.54 9.55
CA LEU A 72 -0.14 1.83 8.90
C LEU A 72 0.50 2.83 9.85
N LEU A 73 1.59 3.46 9.40
CA LEU A 73 2.25 4.55 10.09
C LEU A 73 1.95 5.87 9.36
N GLY A 74 1.41 6.82 10.11
CA GLY A 74 1.19 8.20 9.68
C GLY A 74 2.25 9.11 10.29
N ILE A 75 3.05 9.73 9.45
CA ILE A 75 4.13 10.67 9.82
C ILE A 75 3.69 12.07 9.41
N ARG A 76 3.79 13.04 10.32
CA ARG A 76 3.42 14.41 9.99
C ARG A 76 4.36 15.02 8.95
N ILE A 77 3.80 15.74 7.99
CA ILE A 77 4.54 16.53 7.00
C ILE A 77 4.15 18.00 7.02
N LYS A 78 4.99 18.87 6.45
CA LYS A 78 4.76 20.32 6.33
C LYS A 78 3.77 20.64 5.19
N SER A 79 2.58 20.05 5.20
CA SER A 79 1.52 20.34 4.25
C SER A 79 0.20 20.59 4.97
N ASN A 80 -0.47 21.69 4.64
CA ASN A 80 -1.77 22.02 5.21
C ASN A 80 -2.91 21.21 4.58
N GLN A 81 -2.73 20.79 3.32
CA GLN A 81 -3.73 20.03 2.57
C GLN A 81 -3.65 18.52 2.86
N PHE A 82 -2.43 18.01 3.06
CA PHE A 82 -2.16 16.60 3.33
C PHE A 82 -1.18 16.49 4.49
N PRO A 83 -1.63 16.64 5.75
CA PRO A 83 -0.73 16.81 6.89
C PRO A 83 0.02 15.52 7.28
N TYR A 84 -0.33 14.38 6.69
CA TYR A 84 0.26 13.09 6.99
C TYR A 84 0.78 12.39 5.74
N PHE A 85 2.01 11.90 5.83
CA PHE A 85 2.57 10.86 4.99
C PHE A 85 2.18 9.50 5.60
N TRP A 86 1.51 8.66 4.82
CA TRP A 86 1.10 7.33 5.26
C TRP A 86 1.96 6.26 4.59
N ILE A 87 2.43 5.30 5.38
CA ILE A 87 3.26 4.19 4.93
C ILE A 87 2.79 2.88 5.58
N ILE A 88 2.73 1.81 4.81
CA ILE A 88 2.48 0.46 5.35
C ILE A 88 3.78 -0.10 5.93
N THR A 89 3.75 -0.58 7.18
CA THR A 89 4.97 -1.01 7.89
C THR A 89 5.25 -2.51 7.79
N ASN A 90 4.29 -3.32 7.36
CA ASN A 90 4.36 -4.78 7.40
C ASN A 90 4.07 -5.45 6.05
N VAL A 91 4.77 -4.98 5.01
CA VAL A 91 4.46 -5.28 3.61
C VAL A 91 4.58 -6.78 3.26
N HIS A 92 5.44 -7.55 3.93
CA HIS A 92 5.67 -8.97 3.62
C HIS A 92 4.90 -9.99 4.49
N ILE A 93 3.88 -9.58 5.27
CA ILE A 93 3.22 -10.48 6.24
C ILE A 93 2.19 -11.43 5.60
N SER A 94 1.79 -11.26 4.33
CA SER A 94 0.90 -12.23 3.67
C SER A 94 1.25 -12.47 2.20
N ASP A 95 1.69 -13.70 1.92
CA ASP A 95 1.80 -14.41 0.64
C ASP A 95 2.40 -13.66 -0.56
N ASP A 96 3.57 -14.15 -0.99
CA ASP A 96 4.12 -14.19 -2.37
C ASP A 96 4.09 -12.92 -3.24
N SER A 97 3.75 -11.78 -2.66
CA SER A 97 3.80 -10.49 -3.32
C SER A 97 5.24 -9.99 -3.32
N ILE A 98 5.83 -9.97 -4.51
CA ILE A 98 7.13 -9.35 -4.79
C ILE A 98 7.14 -7.95 -4.14
N PRO A 99 8.23 -7.54 -3.46
CA PRO A 99 8.35 -6.19 -2.91
C PRO A 99 8.48 -5.20 -4.06
N GLU A 100 7.37 -4.84 -4.70
CA GLU A 100 7.38 -3.84 -5.76
C GLU A 100 7.62 -2.43 -5.19
N GLY A 101 7.50 -2.25 -3.86
CA GLY A 101 7.99 -1.06 -3.19
C GLY A 101 7.30 -0.76 -1.87
N ILE A 102 7.64 0.40 -1.33
CA ILE A 102 7.00 0.96 -0.16
C ILE A 102 5.67 1.58 -0.58
N TYR A 103 4.57 1.10 -0.02
CA TYR A 103 3.27 1.72 -0.21
C TYR A 103 3.22 3.04 0.56
N MET A 104 3.32 4.15 -0.15
CA MET A 104 3.25 5.50 0.41
C MET A 104 2.22 6.35 -0.33
N LEU A 105 1.45 7.14 0.41
CA LEU A 105 0.39 7.96 -0.20
C LEU A 105 0.92 9.25 -0.86
N SER A 106 2.08 9.77 -0.40
CA SER A 106 2.74 10.91 -1.02
C SER A 106 4.25 10.70 -1.05
N SER A 107 4.95 11.21 -2.07
CA SER A 107 6.41 11.34 -2.02
C SER A 107 6.72 12.63 -1.26
N SER A 108 7.25 12.54 -0.03
CA SER A 108 7.63 13.74 0.71
C SER A 108 9.06 13.67 1.20
N ASP A 109 9.87 14.64 0.76
CA ASP A 109 11.19 14.92 1.32
C ASP A 109 11.13 15.76 2.60
N ASN A 110 9.92 16.15 3.05
CA ASN A 110 9.70 17.04 4.18
C ASN A 110 9.01 16.33 5.35
N LEU A 111 9.49 15.13 5.68
CA LEU A 111 9.04 14.35 6.83
C LEU A 111 9.49 15.00 8.13
N ILE A 112 8.55 15.19 9.07
CA ILE A 112 8.87 15.60 10.44
C ILE A 112 8.93 14.31 11.26
N LEU A 113 10.07 13.63 11.19
CA LEU A 113 10.32 12.34 11.86
C LEU A 113 11.61 12.40 12.66
N LYS A 114 11.53 12.22 13.98
CA LYS A 114 12.69 12.03 14.84
C LYS A 114 13.07 10.56 14.86
N CYS A 115 14.36 10.26 14.78
CA CYS A 115 14.81 8.87 14.85
C CYS A 115 14.46 8.20 16.19
N THR A 116 14.39 8.97 17.29
CA THR A 116 14.00 8.45 18.62
C THR A 116 12.62 7.83 18.62
N ASP A 117 11.65 8.53 18.02
CA ASP A 117 10.26 8.10 18.00
C ASP A 117 10.07 6.91 17.07
N LEU A 118 10.84 6.89 15.97
CA LEU A 118 10.89 5.76 15.06
C LEU A 118 11.40 4.49 15.76
N TYR A 119 12.52 4.58 16.49
CA TYR A 119 13.10 3.44 17.21
C TYR A 119 12.17 2.90 18.30
N GLU A 120 11.39 3.77 18.95
CA GLU A 120 10.42 3.33 19.96
C GLU A 120 9.30 2.48 19.32
N ILE A 121 8.74 2.95 18.21
CA ILE A 121 7.69 2.21 17.49
C ILE A 121 8.26 0.92 16.90
N GLU A 122 9.43 0.99 16.27
CA GLU A 122 10.10 -0.16 15.67
C GLU A 122 10.35 -1.28 16.71
N ARG A 123 10.86 -0.91 17.89
CA ARG A 123 11.13 -1.88 18.97
C ARG A 123 9.85 -2.54 19.49
N ASN A 124 8.76 -1.79 19.55
CA ASN A 124 7.50 -2.29 20.11
C ASN A 124 6.67 -3.09 19.10
N GLU A 125 6.75 -2.72 17.81
CA GLU A 125 5.82 -3.18 16.79
C GLU A 125 6.46 -4.03 15.71
N GLY A 126 7.74 -3.82 15.43
CA GLY A 126 8.48 -4.48 14.36
C GLY A 126 8.08 -3.96 12.98
N PHE A 127 9.05 -3.47 12.22
CA PHE A 127 8.86 -3.05 10.83
C PHE A 127 9.45 -4.06 9.87
N ASP A 128 8.91 -4.06 8.66
CA ASP A 128 9.55 -4.68 7.54
C ASP A 128 10.91 -4.02 7.26
N LYS A 129 11.94 -4.83 6.97
CA LYS A 129 13.32 -4.33 6.76
C LYS A 129 13.41 -3.26 5.68
N VAL A 130 12.61 -3.36 4.61
CA VAL A 130 12.62 -2.37 3.53
C VAL A 130 12.07 -1.03 4.02
N VAL A 131 11.01 -1.07 4.83
CA VAL A 131 10.40 0.11 5.44
C VAL A 131 11.32 0.72 6.48
N GLU A 132 11.92 -0.11 7.33
CA GLU A 132 12.91 0.28 8.34
C GLU A 132 14.07 1.05 7.69
N TYR A 133 14.69 0.48 6.65
CA TYR A 133 15.79 1.12 5.92
C TYR A 133 15.39 2.48 5.35
N TYR A 134 14.21 2.56 4.73
CA TYR A 134 13.71 3.82 4.16
C TYR A 134 13.44 4.87 5.23
N LEU A 135 12.75 4.53 6.32
CA LEU A 135 12.43 5.48 7.39
C LEU A 135 13.69 5.94 8.13
N ASN A 136 14.64 5.05 8.36
CA ASN A 136 15.95 5.40 8.95
C ASN A 136 16.75 6.35 8.06
N SER A 137 16.61 6.27 6.74
CA SER A 137 17.25 7.21 5.81
C SER A 137 16.60 8.61 5.79
N LYS A 138 15.37 8.73 6.31
CA LYS A 138 14.56 9.96 6.27
C LYS A 138 14.39 10.61 7.65
N CYS A 139 14.72 9.93 8.74
CA CYS A 139 14.61 10.49 10.08
C CYS A 139 15.74 11.50 10.38
N THR A 140 15.44 12.47 11.24
CA THR A 140 16.42 13.44 11.74
C THR A 140 16.83 13.07 13.16
N ARG A 141 18.13 13.20 13.47
CA ARG A 141 18.68 12.98 14.82
C ARG A 141 18.32 14.11 15.78
#